data_AF-A0A2G6GZE5-F1
#
_entry.id   AF-A0A2G6GZE5-F1
#
_cell.length_a   1.000
_cell.length_b   1.000
_cell.length_c   1.000
_cell.angle_alpha   90.00
_cell.angle_beta   90.00
_cell.angle_gamma   90.00
#
_symmetry.space_group_name_H-M   'P 1'
#
loop_
_entity.id
_entity.type
_entity.pdbx_description
1 polymer ?
#
loop_
_entity_poly.entity_id
_entity_poly.type
_entity_poly.pdbx_seq_one_letter_code
_entity_poly.pdbx_strand_id
1 'polypeptide(L)' 'MVSLGFLFYKTFISSQDTPSCVFTPSCSEYALRSIQQKGLVLGWLSAFDRLSRCHGLVGHQHYPFDEEKMRFYDPVR' A
#
# COMPACT_ATOMS: atom_id res chain seq x y z
N MET A 1 22.56 22.21 -1.57
CA MET A 1 23.03 21.65 -2.86
C MET A 1 22.62 20.18 -2.88
N VAL A 2 21.39 19.88 -3.31
CA VAL A 2 20.92 18.48 -3.41
C VAL A 2 21.60 17.87 -4.63
N SER A 3 22.47 16.90 -4.40
CA SER A 3 23.33 16.28 -5.40
C SER A 3 22.52 15.78 -6.59
N LEU A 4 22.99 16.11 -7.81
CA LEU A 4 22.38 15.68 -9.07
C LEU A 4 22.13 14.15 -9.12
N GLY A 5 22.97 13.37 -8.45
CA GLY A 5 22.82 11.92 -8.29
C GLY A 5 21.61 11.50 -7.44
N PHE A 6 21.18 12.29 -6.45
CA PHE A 6 19.98 12.01 -5.67
C PHE A 6 18.71 12.22 -6.52
N LEU A 7 18.70 13.25 -7.35
CA LEU A 7 17.59 13.50 -8.27
C LEU A 7 17.53 12.42 -9.36
N PHE A 8 18.67 11.99 -9.90
CA PHE A 8 18.74 10.88 -10.86
C PHE A 8 18.27 9.56 -10.25
N TYR A 9 18.70 9.24 -9.02
CA TYR A 9 18.18 8.08 -8.28
C TYR A 9 16.67 8.17 -8.09
N LYS A 10 16.16 9.35 -7.71
CA LYS A 10 14.72 9.58 -7.57
C LYS A 10 13.97 9.45 -8.91
N THR A 11 14.45 9.97 -10.03
CA THR A 11 13.68 9.89 -11.28
C THR A 11 13.84 8.57 -12.03
N PHE A 12 15.01 7.91 -11.95
CA PHE A 12 15.27 6.66 -12.67
C PHE A 12 14.93 5.40 -11.86
N ILE A 13 15.05 5.44 -10.53
CA ILE A 13 14.72 4.31 -9.65
C ILE A 13 13.40 4.55 -8.91
N SER A 14 13.04 5.80 -8.58
CA SER A 14 11.72 6.14 -8.02
C SER A 14 10.63 6.26 -9.09
N SER A 15 10.58 5.27 -9.98
CA SER A 15 9.33 4.88 -10.62
C SER A 15 8.34 4.26 -9.61
N GLN A 16 8.71 4.17 -8.32
CA GLN A 16 7.92 3.61 -7.22
C GLN A 16 7.06 4.66 -6.48
N ASP A 17 7.16 5.95 -6.82
CA ASP A 17 6.45 7.04 -6.14
C ASP A 17 4.99 7.27 -6.63
N THR A 18 4.38 6.38 -7.42
CA THR A 18 2.93 6.41 -7.73
C THR A 18 2.44 4.98 -8.03
N PRO A 19 1.29 4.49 -7.49
CA PRO A 19 0.14 5.25 -7.03
C PRO A 19 -0.07 5.26 -5.51
N SER A 20 -0.74 6.33 -5.04
CA SER A 20 -1.51 6.31 -3.80
C SER A 20 -2.23 4.96 -3.68
N CYS A 21 -2.07 4.23 -2.56
CA CYS A 21 -2.66 2.90 -2.40
C CYS A 21 -4.04 2.82 -3.05
N VAL A 22 -4.21 1.83 -3.94
CA VAL A 22 -5.49 1.58 -4.63
C VAL A 22 -6.56 1.18 -3.61
N PHE A 23 -6.13 0.77 -2.42
CA PHE A 23 -6.99 0.37 -1.33
C PHE A 23 -7.24 1.48 -0.30
N THR A 24 -8.44 1.46 0.28
CA THR A 24 -8.85 2.19 1.47
C THR A 24 -9.10 1.20 2.63
N PRO A 25 -8.57 1.47 3.84
CA PRO A 25 -7.60 2.51 4.19
C PRO A 25 -6.23 2.31 3.51
N SER A 26 -5.36 3.33 3.61
CA SER A 26 -4.01 3.29 3.04
C SER A 26 -3.19 2.12 3.59
N CYS A 27 -2.17 1.66 2.87
CA CYS A 27 -1.40 0.47 3.25
C CYS A 27 -0.64 0.66 4.57
N SER A 28 -0.15 1.88 4.85
CA SER A 28 0.47 2.23 6.13
C SER A 28 -0.54 2.20 7.27
N GLU A 29 -1.74 2.72 7.04
CA GLU A 29 -2.80 2.72 8.05
C GLU A 29 -3.36 1.31 8.29
N TYR A 30 -3.49 0.49 7.23
CA TYR A 30 -3.82 -0.92 7.35
C TYR A 30 -2.76 -1.67 8.16
N ALA A 31 -1.47 -1.42 7.92
CA ALA A 31 -0.38 -2.04 8.66
C ALA A 31 -0.46 -1.69 10.16
N LEU A 32 -0.64 -0.40 10.48
CA LEU A 32 -0.83 0.06 11.86
C LEU A 32 -2.04 -0.61 12.53
N ARG A 33 -3.20 -0.61 11.86
CA ARG A 33 -4.42 -1.25 12.38
C ARG A 33 -4.25 -2.77 12.53
N SER A 34 -3.58 -3.44 11.59
CA SER A 34 -3.31 -4.87 11.65
C SER A 34 -2.40 -5.24 12.80
N ILE A 35 -1.36 -4.45 13.06
CA ILE A 35 -0.47 -4.64 14.20
C ILE A 35 -1.22 -4.39 15.52
N GLN A 36 -2.06 -3.37 15.59
CA GLN A 36 -2.87 -3.07 16.78
C GLN A 36 -3.90 -4.17 17.09
N GLN A 37 -4.52 -4.78 16.08
CA GLN A 37 -5.58 -5.78 16.26
C GLN A 37 -5.06 -7.22 16.39
N LYS A 38 -4.04 -7.60 15.62
CA LYS A 38 -3.52 -8.99 15.57
C LYS A 38 -2.20 -9.19 16.29
N GLY A 39 -1.59 -8.12 16.79
CA GLY A 39 -0.22 -8.13 17.32
C GLY A 39 0.83 -8.04 16.22
N LEU A 40 2.09 -7.89 16.64
CA LEU A 40 3.21 -7.57 15.76
C LEU A 40 3.38 -8.58 14.62
N VAL A 41 3.46 -9.88 14.93
CA VAL A 41 3.80 -10.91 13.93
C VAL A 41 2.70 -11.07 12.88
N LEU A 42 1.46 -11.30 13.30
CA LEU A 42 0.33 -11.51 12.40
C LEU A 42 -0.08 -10.22 11.67
N GLY A 43 0.10 -9.07 12.33
CA GLY A 43 -0.13 -7.76 11.74
C GLY A 43 0.85 -7.46 10.61
N TRP A 44 2.13 -7.77 10.80
CA TRP A 44 3.16 -7.63 9.77
C TRP A 44 2.91 -8.59 8.59
N LEU A 45 2.55 -9.85 8.83
CA LEU A 45 2.19 -10.79 7.77
C LEU A 45 1.00 -10.28 6.94
N SER A 46 -0.05 -9.76 7.61
CA SER A 46 -1.21 -9.17 6.94
C SER A 46 -0.84 -7.93 6.11
N ALA A 47 0.07 -7.09 6.62
CA ALA A 47 0.55 -5.90 5.92
C ALA A 47 1.35 -6.26 4.66
N PHE A 48 2.24 -7.25 4.74
CA PHE A 48 3.01 -7.73 3.59
C PHE A 48 2.12 -8.36 2.53
N ASP A 49 1.16 -9.18 2.95
CA ASP A 49 0.15 -9.75 2.07
C ASP A 49 -0.62 -8.65 1.31
N ARG A 50 -1.01 -7.57 2.00
CA ARG A 50 -1.65 -6.41 1.34
C ARG A 50 -0.73 -5.64 0.40
N LEU A 51 0.55 -5.45 0.75
CA LEU A 51 1.52 -4.81 -0.13
C LEU A 51 1.72 -5.58 -1.44
N SER A 52 1.65 -6.92 -1.40
CA SER A 52 1.71 -7.74 -2.60
C SER A 52 0.53 -7.49 -3.55
N ARG A 53 -0.69 -7.34 -2.99
CA ARG A 53 -1.90 -7.03 -3.76
C ARG A 53 -1.93 -5.62 -4.32
N CYS A 54 -1.34 -4.65 -3.62
CA CYS A 54 -1.29 -3.25 -4.04
C CYS A 54 -0.37 -3.02 -5.25
N HIS A 55 0.70 -3.81 -5.41
CA HIS A 55 1.61 -3.72 -6.55
C HIS A 55 1.09 -4.40 -7.83
N GLY A 56 -0.20 -4.76 -7.87
CA GLY A 56 -0.83 -5.36 -9.05
C GLY A 56 -0.42 -6.81 -9.31
N LEU A 57 0.24 -7.47 -8.35
CA LEU A 57 0.54 -8.90 -8.44
C LEU A 57 -0.74 -9.76 -8.35
N VAL A 58 -1.83 -9.18 -7.84
CA VAL A 58 -3.13 -9.82 -7.68
C VAL A 58 -4.22 -8.86 -8.16
N GLY A 59 -5.18 -9.37 -8.93
CA GLY A 59 -6.29 -8.55 -9.44
C GLY A 59 -7.16 -7.98 -8.33
N HIS A 60 -7.42 -6.67 -8.39
CA HIS A 60 -8.24 -5.94 -7.41
C HIS A 60 -9.75 -6.21 -7.52
N GLN A 61 -10.20 -6.95 -8.54
CA GLN A 61 -11.62 -7.18 -8.86
C GLN A 61 -12.41 -7.91 -7.75
N HIS A 62 -11.74 -8.56 -6.80
CA HIS A 62 -12.40 -9.21 -5.66
C HIS A 62 -12.84 -8.24 -4.56
N TYR A 63 -12.33 -7.00 -4.56
CA TYR A 63 -12.59 -6.03 -3.51
C TYR A 63 -13.75 -5.10 -3.89
N PRO A 64 -14.62 -4.72 -2.95
CA PRO A 64 -15.65 -3.72 -3.20
C PRO A 64 -15.00 -2.39 -3.57
N PHE A 65 -15.51 -1.74 -4.61
CA PHE A 65 -15.04 -0.41 -5.01
C PHE A 65 -15.83 0.66 -4.27
N ASP A 66 -15.13 1.56 -3.60
CA ASP A 66 -15.70 2.73 -2.92
C ASP A 66 -15.70 3.90 -3.93
N GLU A 67 -16.88 4.22 -4.47
CA GLU A 67 -17.08 5.28 -5.48
C GLU A 67 -16.74 6.67 -4.94
N GLU A 68 -16.92 6.92 -3.64
CA GLU A 68 -16.62 8.22 -3.03
C GLU A 68 -15.11 8.49 -3.00
N LYS A 69 -14.32 7.44 -2.74
CA LYS A 69 -12.87 7.54 -2.59
C LYS A 69 -12.11 7.12 -3.84
N MET A 70 -12.82 6.64 -4.86
CA MET A 70 -12.28 6.07 -6.10
C MET A 70 -11.20 5.02 -5.83
N ARG A 71 -11.42 4.16 -4.83
CA ARG A 71 -10.45 3.18 -4.31
C ARG A 71 -11.16 1.90 -3.88
N PHE A 72 -10.47 0.76 -3.90
CA PHE A 72 -10.98 -0.50 -3.40
C PHE A 72 -10.99 -0.55 -1.88
N TYR A 73 -12.07 -0.98 -1.26
CA TYR A 73 -12.14 -1.10 0.18
C TYR A 73 -11.66 -2.48 0.64
N ASP A 74 -10.65 -2.51 1.51
CA ASP A 74 -10.15 -3.74 2.13
C ASP A 74 -9.96 -3.48 3.64
N PRO A 75 -10.85 -3.98 4.52
CA PRO A 75 -10.74 -3.82 5.96
C PRO A 75 -9.72 -4.78 6.58
N VAL A 76 -9.16 -4.42 7.73
CA VAL A 76 -8.41 -5.38 8.56
C VAL A 76 -9.41 -6.41 9.07
N ARG A 77 -9.26 -7.66 8.63
CA ARG A 77 -10.00 -8.83 9.14
C ARG A 77 -9.30 -9.43 10.33
#